data_AF-A0A520HV34-F1
#
_entry.id   AF-A0A520HV34-F1
#
_cell.length_a   1.000
_cell.length_b   1.000
_cell.length_c   1.000
_cell.angle_alpha   90.00
_cell.angle_beta   90.00
_cell.angle_gamma   90.00
#
_symmetry.space_group_name_H-M   'P 1'
#
loop_
_entity.id
_entity.type
_entity.pdbx_description
1 polymer ?
#
loop_
_entity_poly.entity_id
_entity_poly.type
_entity_poly.pdbx_seq_one_letter_code
_entity_poly.pdbx_strand_id
1 'polypeptide(L)'
;LWLGGLVGLWTVGGFVETIRDIFHRAYGIKATAPFWKSRLGSSFVIICSVIIALLSFLVQGILTAAEQFIYRLLPFAEDAASWVGLSRLIPGLIMFGALYLLFYSVTPSRYRYSKNPKWPGALFTTAWWISATALLPVILSQLGGYDLTYGSLAGVVVMLLFFYVIGLGLVFGAHLNAALAEPPETGQEQAIEMEETGTATA
;
A
#
# COMPACT_ATOMS: atom_id res chain seq x y z
N LEU A 1 18.11 -20.52 -14.94
CA LEU A 1 18.20 -19.18 -14.32
C LEU A 1 17.56 -18.10 -15.19
N TRP A 2 17.99 -17.90 -16.45
CA TRP A 2 17.41 -16.89 -17.35
C TRP A 2 15.91 -17.02 -17.63
N LEU A 3 15.43 -18.22 -17.95
CA LEU A 3 13.99 -18.48 -18.16
C LEU A 3 13.17 -18.19 -16.90
N GLY A 4 13.65 -18.59 -15.72
CA GLY A 4 13.00 -18.28 -14.45
C GLY A 4 12.93 -16.78 -14.16
N GLY A 5 14.00 -16.04 -14.49
CA GLY A 5 14.02 -14.58 -14.39
C GLY A 5 12.99 -13.91 -15.30
N LEU A 6 12.85 -14.39 -16.54
CA LEU A 6 11.83 -13.89 -17.48
C LEU A 6 10.41 -14.17 -16.97
N VAL A 7 10.14 -15.38 -16.49
CA VAL A 7 8.83 -15.75 -15.92
C VAL A 7 8.53 -14.92 -14.67
N GLY A 8 9.53 -14.68 -13.82
CA GLY A 8 9.39 -13.83 -12.65
C GLY A 8 9.04 -12.39 -13.01
N LEU A 9 9.78 -11.80 -13.97
CA LEU A 9 9.50 -10.45 -14.47
C LEU A 9 8.10 -10.34 -15.09
N TRP A 10 7.68 -11.35 -15.86
CA TRP A 10 6.33 -11.41 -16.42
C TRP A 10 5.25 -11.44 -15.32
N THR A 11 5.44 -12.28 -14.31
CA THR A 11 4.50 -12.43 -13.19
C THR A 11 4.39 -11.14 -12.37
N VAL A 12 5.52 -10.53 -12.03
CA VAL A 12 5.56 -9.25 -11.30
C VAL A 12 4.90 -8.15 -12.14
N GLY A 13 5.16 -8.11 -13.45
CA GLY A 13 4.52 -7.16 -14.36
C GLY A 13 2.99 -7.30 -14.37
N GLY A 14 2.47 -8.52 -14.44
CA GLY A 14 1.03 -8.79 -14.37
C GLY A 14 0.40 -8.41 -13.03
N PHE A 15 1.10 -8.63 -11.93
CA PHE A 15 0.65 -8.22 -10.60
C PHE A 15 0.56 -6.69 -10.47
N VAL A 16 1.59 -5.97 -10.92
CA VAL A 16 1.60 -4.50 -10.95
C VAL A 16 0.43 -3.96 -11.76
N GLU A 17 0.11 -4.57 -12.90
CA GLU A 17 -1.04 -4.14 -13.71
C GLU A 17 -2.38 -4.42 -13.03
N THR A 18 -2.50 -5.54 -12.32
CA THR A 18 -3.71 -5.84 -11.54
C THR A 18 -3.93 -4.78 -10.46
N ILE A 19 -2.89 -4.38 -9.72
CA ILE A 19 -2.98 -3.29 -8.75
C ILE A 19 -3.39 -1.98 -9.43
N ARG A 20 -2.77 -1.65 -10.58
CA ARG A 20 -3.13 -0.44 -11.34
C ARG A 20 -4.59 -0.47 -11.76
N ASP A 21 -5.09 -1.58 -12.29
CA ASP A 21 -6.49 -1.71 -12.71
C ASP A 21 -7.45 -1.50 -11.53
N ILE A 22 -7.16 -2.09 -10.36
CA ILE A 22 -7.95 -1.90 -9.14
C ILE A 22 -8.04 -0.41 -8.76
N PHE A 23 -6.91 0.31 -8.79
CA PHE A 23 -6.91 1.75 -8.51
C PHE A 23 -7.71 2.52 -9.56
N HIS A 24 -7.48 2.30 -10.85
CA HIS A 24 -8.24 3.00 -11.90
C HIS A 24 -9.75 2.79 -11.75
N ARG A 25 -10.17 1.56 -11.44
CA ARG A 25 -11.56 1.23 -11.13
C ARG A 25 -12.08 1.93 -9.88
N ALA A 26 -11.28 2.02 -8.82
CA ALA A 26 -11.65 2.78 -7.62
C ALA A 26 -11.92 4.25 -7.94
N TYR A 27 -11.16 4.84 -8.85
CA TYR A 27 -11.35 6.21 -9.37
C TYR A 27 -12.39 6.35 -10.49
N GLY A 28 -13.12 5.27 -10.83
CA GLY A 28 -14.14 5.28 -11.88
C GLY A 28 -13.62 5.49 -13.30
N ILE A 29 -12.31 5.36 -13.53
CA ILE A 29 -11.71 5.49 -14.86
C ILE A 29 -11.53 4.09 -15.46
N LYS A 30 -12.08 3.87 -16.67
CA LYS A 30 -11.74 2.67 -17.46
C LYS A 30 -10.29 2.80 -17.94
N ALA A 31 -9.43 1.84 -17.60
CA ALA A 31 -8.05 1.79 -18.07
C ALA A 31 -8.03 1.74 -19.61
N THR A 32 -7.80 2.88 -20.27
CA THR A 32 -7.90 2.99 -21.75
C THR A 32 -6.53 3.13 -22.43
N ALA A 33 -5.44 3.31 -21.67
CA ALA A 33 -4.13 3.58 -22.25
C ALA A 33 -3.21 2.34 -22.25
N PRO A 34 -2.63 1.94 -23.40
CA PRO A 34 -1.68 0.84 -23.46
C PRO A 34 -0.41 1.14 -22.62
N PHE A 35 -0.03 0.13 -21.83
CA PHE A 35 1.05 0.13 -20.82
C PHE A 35 2.39 0.69 -21.32
N TRP A 36 2.68 0.55 -22.61
CA TRP A 36 3.96 0.93 -23.23
C TRP A 36 4.19 2.44 -23.30
N LYS A 37 3.14 3.26 -23.44
CA LYS A 37 3.27 4.72 -23.45
C LYS A 37 3.29 5.32 -22.03
N SER A 38 2.80 4.60 -21.02
CA SER A 38 2.80 5.03 -19.62
C SER A 38 3.94 4.38 -18.83
N ARG A 39 5.16 4.74 -19.25
CA ARG A 39 6.42 4.84 -18.49
C ARG A 39 6.82 3.60 -17.66
N LEU A 40 7.82 2.84 -18.12
CA LEU A 40 8.59 1.87 -17.30
C LEU A 40 9.01 2.43 -15.93
N GLY A 41 9.24 3.75 -15.84
CA GLY A 41 9.54 4.43 -14.59
C GLY A 41 8.45 4.33 -13.52
N SER A 42 7.17 4.29 -13.89
CA SER A 42 6.07 4.15 -12.91
C SER A 42 6.02 2.76 -12.30
N SER A 43 6.18 1.72 -13.13
CA SER A 43 6.26 0.33 -12.67
C SER A 43 7.48 0.08 -11.78
N PHE A 44 8.62 0.69 -12.11
CA PHE A 44 9.81 0.64 -11.25
C PHE A 44 9.55 1.27 -9.88
N VAL A 45 8.95 2.45 -9.82
CA VAL A 45 8.60 3.12 -8.55
C VAL A 45 7.61 2.27 -7.74
N ILE A 46 6.63 1.62 -8.38
CA ILE A 46 5.69 0.72 -7.70
C ILE A 46 6.44 -0.45 -7.05
N ILE A 47 7.30 -1.12 -7.80
CA ILE A 47 8.09 -2.26 -7.31
C ILE A 47 9.00 -1.82 -6.16
N CYS A 48 9.73 -0.71 -6.33
CA CYS A 48 10.58 -0.16 -5.27
C CYS A 48 9.78 0.19 -4.01
N SER A 49 8.61 0.80 -4.17
CA SER A 49 7.75 1.17 -3.05
C SER A 49 7.28 -0.07 -2.27
N VAL A 50 6.87 -1.13 -2.98
CA VAL A 50 6.48 -2.41 -2.34
C VAL A 50 7.67 -3.04 -1.63
N ILE A 51 8.85 -3.07 -2.26
CA ILE A 51 10.07 -3.63 -1.63
C ILE A 51 10.45 -2.85 -0.37
N ILE A 52 10.44 -1.51 -0.42
CA ILE A 52 10.75 -0.67 0.75
C ILE A 52 9.73 -0.89 1.86
N ALA A 53 8.43 -1.01 1.54
CA ALA A 53 7.40 -1.31 2.53
C ALA A 53 7.64 -2.68 3.21
N LEU A 54 7.97 -3.71 2.42
CA LEU A 54 8.29 -5.05 2.94
C LEU A 54 9.56 -5.04 3.80
N LEU A 55 10.63 -4.35 3.37
CA LEU A 55 11.86 -4.21 4.15
C LEU A 55 11.59 -3.46 5.47
N SER A 56 10.78 -2.41 5.44
CA SER A 56 10.38 -1.67 6.64
C SER A 56 9.64 -2.57 7.63
N PHE A 57 8.72 -3.39 7.13
CA PHE A 57 8.03 -4.39 7.94
C PHE A 57 9.00 -5.42 8.54
N LEU A 58 9.96 -5.94 7.77
CA LEU A 58 10.97 -6.88 8.27
C LEU A 58 11.85 -6.25 9.35
N VAL A 59 12.34 -5.04 9.13
CA VAL A 59 13.14 -4.29 10.13
C VAL A 59 12.32 -4.07 11.40
N GLN A 60 11.04 -3.74 11.28
CA GLN A 60 10.16 -3.56 12.44
C GLN A 60 10.00 -4.86 13.24
N GLY A 61 9.88 -6.01 12.56
CA GLY A 61 9.85 -7.32 13.20
C GLY A 61 11.17 -7.67 13.92
N ILE A 62 12.32 -7.43 13.27
CA ILE A 62 13.64 -7.65 13.85
C ILE A 62 13.86 -6.78 15.09
N LEU A 63 13.50 -5.50 15.00
CA LEU A 63 13.64 -4.56 16.11
C LEU A 63 12.80 -4.99 17.31
N THR A 64 11.54 -5.40 17.06
CA THR A 64 10.64 -5.91 18.10
C THR A 64 11.21 -7.17 18.77
N ALA A 65 11.76 -8.10 17.98
CA ALA A 65 12.37 -9.32 18.52
C ALA A 65 13.65 -9.02 19.32
N ALA A 66 14.49 -8.10 18.85
CA ALA A 66 15.71 -7.67 19.54
C ALA A 66 15.40 -6.99 20.87
N GLU A 67 14.39 -6.12 20.91
CA GLU A 67 13.90 -5.51 22.15
C GLU A 67 13.44 -6.56 23.16
N GLN A 68 12.55 -7.47 22.73
CA GLN A 68 12.06 -8.54 23.60
C GLN A 68 13.21 -9.41 24.14
N PHE A 69 14.25 -9.63 23.35
CA PHE A 69 15.45 -10.34 23.78
C PHE A 69 16.23 -9.55 24.83
N ILE A 70 16.48 -8.26 24.61
CA ILE A 70 17.20 -7.38 25.55
C ILE A 70 16.44 -7.28 26.88
N TYR A 71 15.12 -7.08 26.85
CA TYR A 71 14.29 -7.00 28.05
C TYR A 71 14.32 -8.27 28.89
N ARG A 72 14.49 -9.44 28.26
CA ARG A 72 14.65 -10.71 28.99
C ARG A 72 16.01 -10.84 29.67
N LEU A 73 17.06 -10.20 29.14
CA LEU A 73 18.42 -10.30 29.68
C LEU A 73 18.73 -9.23 30.73
N LEU A 74 18.22 -8.00 30.56
CA LEU A 74 18.51 -6.85 31.42
C LEU A 74 17.21 -6.17 31.86
N PRO A 75 16.49 -6.74 32.85
CA PRO A 75 15.21 -6.20 33.31
C PRO A 75 15.32 -4.82 33.98
N PHE A 76 16.53 -4.36 34.35
CA PHE A 76 16.77 -3.05 34.96
C PHE A 76 16.99 -1.92 33.95
N ALA A 77 16.97 -2.21 32.64
CA ALA A 77 17.12 -1.22 31.57
C ALA A 77 15.78 -0.62 31.11
N GLU A 78 14.79 -0.50 32.01
CA GLU A 78 13.45 0.02 31.70
C GLU A 78 13.48 1.47 31.18
N ASP A 79 14.44 2.29 31.64
CA ASP A 79 14.60 3.69 31.19
C ASP A 79 15.04 3.85 29.72
N ALA A 80 15.51 2.78 29.08
CA ALA A 80 15.79 2.77 27.65
C ALA A 80 14.51 2.77 26.78
N ALA A 81 13.32 2.62 27.37
CA ALA A 81 12.02 2.59 26.68
C ALA A 81 11.75 3.84 25.81
N SER A 82 12.33 5.00 26.17
CA SER A 82 12.19 6.26 25.43
C SER A 82 12.92 6.25 24.06
N TRP A 83 14.10 5.65 24.00
CA TRP A 83 14.87 5.50 22.76
C TRP A 83 14.25 4.47 21.81
N VAL A 84 13.66 3.44 22.41
CA VAL A 84 13.06 2.29 21.72
C VAL A 84 11.71 2.64 21.07
N GLY A 85 10.93 3.53 21.69
CA GLY A 85 9.73 4.08 21.05
C GLY A 85 10.06 4.84 19.76
N LEU A 86 11.11 5.67 19.79
CA LEU A 86 11.53 6.48 18.65
C LEU A 86 12.08 5.60 17.50
N SER A 87 12.82 4.54 17.82
CA SER A 87 13.33 3.60 16.81
C SER A 87 12.23 2.85 16.08
N ARG A 88 11.08 2.61 16.70
CA ARG A 88 9.92 1.94 16.08
C ARG A 88 9.11 2.86 15.17
N LEU A 89 9.13 4.17 15.43
CA LEU A 89 8.48 5.16 14.56
C LEU A 89 9.18 5.25 13.21
N ILE A 90 10.49 5.02 13.15
CA ILE A 90 11.27 5.14 11.90
C ILE A 90 10.79 4.13 10.84
N PRO A 91 10.77 2.79 11.07
CA PRO A 91 10.24 1.85 10.09
C PRO A 91 8.77 2.11 9.73
N GLY A 92 7.94 2.51 10.70
CA GLY A 92 6.55 2.86 10.44
C GLY A 92 6.41 4.05 9.50
N LEU A 93 7.22 5.08 9.68
CA LEU A 93 7.24 6.27 8.83
C LEU A 93 7.80 5.96 7.43
N ILE A 94 8.83 5.12 7.33
CA ILE A 94 9.37 4.65 6.04
C ILE A 94 8.30 3.82 5.30
N MET A 95 7.61 2.92 6.00
CA MET A 95 6.50 2.14 5.42
C MET A 95 5.38 3.06 4.93
N PHE A 96 4.99 4.06 5.72
CA PHE A 96 4.03 5.07 5.30
C PHE A 96 4.50 5.84 4.06
N GLY A 97 5.76 6.29 4.03
CA GLY A 97 6.33 6.97 2.86
C GLY A 97 6.36 6.08 1.61
N ALA A 98 6.69 4.80 1.77
CA ALA A 98 6.69 3.82 0.70
C ALA A 98 5.27 3.58 0.16
N LEU A 99 4.29 3.38 1.03
CA LEU A 99 2.88 3.26 0.62
C LEU A 99 2.36 4.56 0.02
N TYR A 100 2.75 5.72 0.52
CA TYR A 100 2.42 7.00 -0.10
C TYR A 100 2.95 7.10 -1.53
N LEU A 101 4.21 6.74 -1.77
CA LEU A 101 4.80 6.71 -3.11
C LEU A 101 4.10 5.70 -4.02
N LEU A 102 3.71 4.54 -3.49
CA LEU A 102 2.91 3.54 -4.20
C LEU A 102 1.59 4.15 -4.64
N PHE A 103 0.81 4.68 -3.70
CA PHE A 103 -0.48 5.30 -3.97
C PHE A 103 -0.37 6.44 -4.98
N TYR A 104 0.63 7.31 -4.83
CA TYR A 104 0.91 8.40 -5.77
C TYR A 104 1.25 7.88 -7.18
N SER A 105 2.10 6.85 -7.29
CA SER A 105 2.55 6.29 -8.56
C SER A 105 1.46 5.48 -9.29
N VAL A 106 0.54 4.87 -8.54
CA VAL A 106 -0.58 4.10 -9.11
C VAL A 106 -1.77 5.00 -9.45
N THR A 107 -1.96 6.11 -8.73
CA THR A 107 -3.07 7.06 -8.97
C THR A 107 -3.06 7.55 -10.43
N PRO A 108 -4.21 7.56 -11.13
CA PRO A 108 -4.32 8.00 -12.52
C PRO A 108 -3.77 9.43 -12.68
N SER A 109 -3.10 9.73 -13.80
CA SER A 109 -2.45 11.04 -14.02
C SER A 109 -3.38 12.23 -13.81
N ARG A 110 -4.65 12.11 -14.22
CA ARG A 110 -5.71 13.13 -14.02
C ARG A 110 -5.91 13.51 -12.55
N TYR A 111 -5.80 12.55 -11.63
CA TYR A 111 -5.97 12.78 -10.19
C TYR A 111 -4.63 12.94 -9.45
N ARG A 112 -3.53 12.44 -10.02
CA ARG A 112 -2.19 12.49 -9.42
C ARG A 112 -1.72 13.93 -9.19
N TYR A 113 -1.92 14.81 -10.17
CA TYR A 113 -1.49 16.21 -10.13
C TYR A 113 -2.57 17.18 -9.61
N SER A 114 -3.78 16.68 -9.32
CA SER A 114 -4.83 17.48 -8.69
C SER A 114 -4.49 17.82 -7.23
N LYS A 115 -5.16 18.83 -6.66
CA LYS A 115 -5.03 19.24 -5.24
C LYS A 115 -5.57 18.18 -4.25
N ASN A 116 -6.18 17.10 -4.75
CA ASN A 116 -6.77 16.04 -3.94
C ASN A 116 -5.72 15.33 -3.05
N PRO A 117 -6.00 15.09 -1.76
CA PRO A 117 -5.05 14.42 -0.86
C PRO A 117 -4.96 12.91 -1.17
N LYS A 118 -3.73 12.38 -1.29
CA LYS A 118 -3.45 10.94 -1.50
C LYS A 118 -2.91 10.23 -0.26
N TRP A 119 -2.53 10.99 0.75
CA TRP A 119 -2.01 10.48 2.01
C TRP A 119 -3.05 9.72 2.87
N PRO A 120 -4.38 9.99 2.82
CA PRO A 120 -5.34 9.30 3.68
C PRO A 120 -5.39 7.79 3.43
N GLY A 121 -5.39 7.37 2.16
CA GLY A 121 -5.37 5.96 1.76
C GLY A 121 -4.06 5.26 2.15
N ALA A 122 -2.93 5.95 2.01
CA ALA A 122 -1.64 5.44 2.46
C ALA A 122 -1.59 5.30 3.99
N LEU A 123 -2.09 6.28 4.74
CA LEU A 123 -2.15 6.24 6.19
C LEU A 123 -3.05 5.11 6.67
N PHE A 124 -4.25 5.00 6.08
CA PHE A 124 -5.18 3.91 6.36
C PHE A 124 -4.52 2.56 6.10
N THR A 125 -3.87 2.39 4.95
CA THR A 125 -3.21 1.12 4.60
C THR A 125 -2.07 0.79 5.57
N THR A 126 -1.28 1.78 5.98
CA THR A 126 -0.23 1.59 7.01
C THR A 126 -0.84 1.16 8.34
N ALA A 127 -1.88 1.85 8.81
CA ALA A 127 -2.54 1.52 10.08
C ALA A 127 -3.20 0.13 10.02
N TRP A 128 -3.83 -0.19 8.89
CA TRP A 128 -4.40 -1.51 8.63
C TRP A 128 -3.33 -2.60 8.64
N TRP A 129 -2.19 -2.35 8.00
CA TRP A 129 -1.06 -3.27 7.99
C TRP A 129 -0.55 -3.54 9.40
N ILE A 130 -0.31 -2.48 10.20
CA ILE A 130 0.14 -2.61 11.59
C ILE A 130 -0.89 -3.37 12.43
N SER A 131 -2.18 -3.11 12.20
CA SER A 131 -3.26 -3.81 12.90
C SER A 131 -3.28 -5.30 12.52
N ALA A 132 -3.11 -5.62 11.23
CA ALA A 132 -3.06 -7.00 10.75
C ALA A 132 -1.85 -7.75 11.33
N THR A 133 -0.67 -7.12 11.39
CA THR A 133 0.54 -7.75 11.97
C THR A 133 0.42 -7.96 13.47
N ALA A 134 -0.31 -7.10 14.19
CA ALA A 134 -0.57 -7.26 15.61
C ALA A 134 -1.66 -8.29 15.93
N LEU A 135 -2.76 -8.30 15.15
CA LEU A 135 -3.93 -9.12 15.44
C LEU A 135 -3.84 -10.55 14.87
N LEU A 136 -3.22 -10.72 13.70
CA LEU A 136 -3.21 -12.01 13.02
C LEU A 136 -2.58 -13.13 13.88
N PRO A 137 -1.42 -12.93 14.55
CA PRO A 137 -0.85 -13.97 15.42
C PRO A 137 -1.75 -14.32 16.61
N VAL A 138 -2.47 -13.34 17.16
CA VAL A 138 -3.40 -13.52 18.29
C VAL A 138 -4.65 -14.31 17.87
N ILE A 139 -5.13 -14.10 16.64
CA ILE A 139 -6.24 -14.87 16.08
C ILE A 139 -5.79 -16.30 15.80
N LEU A 140 -4.62 -16.49 15.21
CA LEU A 140 -4.09 -17.81 14.86
C LEU A 140 -3.78 -18.66 16.10
N SER A 141 -3.32 -18.06 17.20
CA SER A 141 -3.06 -18.80 18.44
C SER A 141 -4.34 -19.38 19.07
N GLN A 142 -5.52 -18.80 18.77
CA GLN A 142 -6.81 -19.32 19.22
C GLN A 142 -7.32 -20.49 18.39
N LEU A 143 -6.78 -20.72 17.20
CA LEU A 143 -7.23 -21.79 16.29
C LEU A 143 -6.72 -23.19 16.66
N GLY A 144 -5.96 -23.33 17.77
CA GLY A 144 -5.65 -24.58 18.45
C GLY A 144 -5.31 -25.80 17.58
N GLY A 145 -4.03 -26.14 17.42
CA GLY A 145 -3.62 -27.37 16.72
C GLY A 145 -3.64 -27.30 15.18
N TYR A 146 -3.81 -26.10 14.61
CA TYR A 146 -3.71 -25.86 13.17
C TYR A 146 -2.36 -26.34 12.59
N ASP A 147 -1.25 -26.03 13.28
CA ASP A 147 0.09 -26.47 12.89
C ASP A 147 0.25 -27.99 12.95
N LEU A 148 -0.47 -28.67 13.85
CA LEU A 148 -0.46 -30.13 13.98
C LEU A 148 -1.20 -30.82 12.82
N THR A 149 -2.27 -30.19 12.33
CA THR A 149 -3.15 -30.76 11.29
C THR A 149 -2.58 -30.55 9.89
N TYR A 150 -2.02 -29.37 9.63
CA TYR A 150 -1.55 -28.98 8.30
C TYR A 150 -0.02 -28.98 8.16
N GLY A 151 0.73 -29.09 9.26
CA GLY A 151 2.19 -29.18 9.24
C GLY A 151 2.82 -28.02 8.47
N SER A 152 3.66 -28.34 7.48
CA SER A 152 4.37 -27.34 6.66
C SER A 152 3.44 -26.47 5.80
N LEU A 153 2.22 -26.91 5.50
CA LEU A 153 1.24 -26.12 4.75
C LEU A 153 0.63 -24.99 5.58
N ALA A 154 0.65 -25.12 6.91
CA ALA A 154 0.08 -24.12 7.81
C ALA A 154 0.72 -22.73 7.58
N GLY A 155 2.06 -22.68 7.48
CA GLY A 155 2.79 -21.45 7.24
C GLY A 155 2.46 -20.79 5.89
N VAL A 156 2.29 -21.60 4.84
CA VAL A 156 1.92 -21.08 3.50
C VAL A 156 0.52 -20.48 3.52
N VAL A 157 -0.44 -21.16 4.14
CA VAL A 157 -1.82 -20.65 4.24
C VAL A 157 -1.87 -19.36 5.07
N VAL A 158 -1.14 -19.31 6.19
CA VAL A 158 -1.03 -18.11 7.03
C VAL A 158 -0.41 -16.95 6.25
N MET A 159 0.65 -17.20 5.47
CA MET A 159 1.27 -16.19 4.61
C MET A 159 0.31 -15.68 3.54
N LEU A 160 -0.45 -16.57 2.88
CA LEU A 160 -1.46 -16.18 1.90
C LEU A 160 -2.59 -15.37 2.54
N LEU A 161 -3.07 -15.77 3.72
CA LEU A 161 -4.08 -15.04 4.48
C LEU A 161 -3.56 -13.65 4.88
N PHE A 162 -2.31 -13.56 5.32
CA PHE A 162 -1.67 -12.29 5.65
C PHE A 162 -1.66 -11.35 4.43
N PHE A 163 -1.13 -11.80 3.29
CA PHE A 163 -1.10 -10.97 2.08
C PHE A 163 -2.50 -10.64 1.54
N TYR A 164 -3.47 -11.54 1.72
CA TYR A 164 -4.87 -11.27 1.39
C TYR A 164 -5.43 -10.12 2.23
N VAL A 165 -5.26 -10.16 3.57
CA VAL A 165 -5.73 -9.11 4.48
C VAL A 165 -5.05 -7.77 4.18
N ILE A 166 -3.75 -7.79 3.92
CA ILE A 166 -2.98 -6.60 3.51
C ILE A 166 -3.50 -6.03 2.19
N GLY A 167 -3.71 -6.89 1.18
CA GLY A 167 -4.26 -6.50 -0.10
C GLY A 167 -5.63 -5.84 0.04
N LEU A 168 -6.49 -6.40 0.90
CA LEU A 168 -7.82 -5.86 1.21
C LEU A 168 -7.73 -4.44 1.77
N GLY A 169 -6.81 -4.19 2.71
CA GLY A 169 -6.55 -2.85 3.25
C GLY A 169 -6.07 -1.85 2.19
N LEU A 170 -5.20 -2.29 1.28
CA LEU A 170 -4.71 -1.47 0.17
C LEU A 170 -5.83 -1.11 -0.81
N VAL A 171 -6.72 -2.04 -1.14
CA VAL A 171 -7.91 -1.76 -1.97
C VAL A 171 -8.84 -0.76 -1.28
N PHE A 172 -9.12 -0.96 0.01
CA PHE A 172 -9.92 0.01 0.77
C PHE A 172 -9.27 1.40 0.82
N GLY A 173 -7.95 1.46 1.02
CA GLY A 173 -7.21 2.72 0.96
C GLY A 173 -7.34 3.40 -0.41
N ALA A 174 -7.35 2.62 -1.50
CA ALA A 174 -7.53 3.15 -2.85
C ALA A 174 -8.92 3.77 -3.02
N HIS A 175 -9.96 3.09 -2.55
CA HIS A 175 -11.32 3.63 -2.53
C HIS A 175 -11.48 4.85 -1.62
N LEU A 176 -10.82 4.88 -0.46
CA LEU A 176 -10.79 6.05 0.42
C LEU A 176 -10.22 7.27 -0.30
N ASN A 177 -9.08 7.12 -0.96
CA ASN A 177 -8.49 8.21 -1.74
C ASN A 177 -9.34 8.60 -2.95
N ALA A 178 -10.04 7.66 -3.57
CA ALA A 178 -10.95 7.96 -4.67
C ALA A 178 -12.20 8.71 -4.20
N ALA A 179 -12.76 8.34 -3.03
CA ALA A 179 -13.90 9.02 -2.43
C ALA A 179 -13.56 10.46 -1.99
N LEU A 180 -12.31 10.71 -1.59
CA LEU A 180 -11.81 12.05 -1.25
C LEU A 180 -11.35 12.85 -2.47
N ALA A 181 -11.36 12.26 -3.67
CA ALA A 181 -10.97 12.96 -4.88
C ALA A 181 -12.18 13.70 -5.46
N GLU A 182 -12.13 15.03 -5.45
CA GLU A 182 -13.06 15.84 -6.24
C GLU A 182 -12.90 15.46 -7.73
N PRO A 183 -14.00 15.23 -8.48
CA PRO A 183 -13.94 15.18 -9.93
C PRO A 183 -13.35 16.51 -10.40
N PRO A 184 -12.30 16.51 -11.23
CA PRO A 184 -11.74 17.77 -11.71
C PRO A 184 -12.84 18.52 -12.47
N GLU A 185 -13.15 19.72 -11.99
CA GLU A 185 -13.98 20.70 -12.67
C GLU A 185 -13.38 20.94 -14.06
N THR A 186 -13.92 20.27 -15.06
CA THR A 186 -13.61 20.54 -16.46
C THR A 186 -14.83 20.12 -17.25
N GLY A 187 -15.81 21.01 -17.29
CA GLY A 187 -17.04 20.82 -18.05
C GLY A 187 -18.12 21.84 -17.74
N GLN A 188 -18.22 22.33 -16.50
CA GLN A 188 -19.24 23.33 -16.14
C GLN A 188 -18.75 24.77 -16.34
N GLU A 189 -17.55 25.15 -15.92
CA GLU A 189 -17.05 26.52 -16.17
C GLU A 189 -16.89 26.84 -17.66
N GLN A 190 -16.43 25.89 -18.48
CA GLN A 190 -16.35 26.11 -19.94
C GLN A 190 -17.72 26.18 -20.61
N ALA A 191 -18.72 25.45 -20.11
CA ALA A 191 -20.09 25.53 -20.63
C ALA A 191 -20.75 26.85 -20.22
N ILE A 192 -20.52 27.30 -18.99
CA ILE A 192 -21.02 28.57 -18.45
C ILE A 192 -20.34 29.77 -19.15
N GLU A 193 -19.02 29.74 -19.37
CA GLU A 193 -18.33 30.77 -20.17
C GLU A 193 -18.82 30.80 -21.62
N MET A 194 -19.05 29.66 -22.27
CA MET A 194 -19.59 29.62 -23.64
C MET A 194 -21.04 30.13 -23.72
N GLU A 195 -21.84 29.91 -22.67
CA GLU A 195 -23.23 30.38 -22.59
C GLU A 195 -23.32 31.89 -22.27
N GLU A 196 -22.43 32.42 -21.42
CA GLU A 196 -22.31 33.86 -21.15
C GLU A 196 -21.72 34.63 -22.34
N THR A 197 -20.73 34.07 -23.05
CA THR A 197 -20.12 34.73 -24.22
C THR A 197 -21.05 34.69 -25.44
N GLY A 198 -21.87 33.65 -25.57
CA GLY A 198 -22.86 33.51 -26.63
C GLY A 198 -24.11 34.38 -26.44
N THR A 199 -24.47 34.73 -25.20
CA THR A 199 -25.60 35.61 -24.90
C THR A 199 -25.22 37.09 -24.92
N ALA A 200 -23.96 37.45 -24.67
CA ALA A 200 -23.48 38.83 -24.75
C ALA A 200 -23.26 39.37 -26.19
N THR A 201 -23.31 38.49 -27.21
CA THR A 201 -23.05 38.83 -28.62
C THR A 201 -24.28 38.76 -29.52
N ALA A 202 -25.47 38.48 -28.96
CA ALA A 202 -26.77 38.45 -29.66
C ALA A 202 -27.64 39.63 -29.22
#